data_AF-A0A1Z9N102-F1
#
_entry.id   AF-A0A1Z9N102-F1
#
_cell.length_a   1.000
_cell.length_b   1.000
_cell.length_c   1.000
_cell.angle_alpha   90.00
_cell.angle_beta   90.00
_cell.angle_gamma   90.00
#
_symmetry.space_group_name_H-M   'P 1'
#
loop_
_entity.id
_entity.type
_entity.pdbx_description
1 polymer ?
#
loop_
_entity_poly.entity_id
_entity_poly.type
_entity_poly.pdbx_seq_one_letter_code
_entity_poly.pdbx_strand_id
1 'polypeptide(L)'
;MLFVLLFHAFLKAKEFGGRIDLASAVVDSFKANLPVKKTGGKGRKHKSKDGQKPRIEDTIKVNVYADNWFVLYVNGEMVAVDSIKFIPHNVISVNLLPKYPMTITVMVKDNADPQTAMEYKNSNIGDGGFILKFSDGTVTDSSWKAKNFFHGPIGGNIKKPQVSRKEIPNDWYTVGFDDSAWSNAKEFTEEQVGPKQTFYDTDFKGAKFIWSSDLKLDNTVIFRKRISSPPNGTTPKQFPLLDD
;
A
#
# COMPACT_ATOMS: atom_id res chain seq x y z
N MET A 1 11.84 -2.56 -20.01
CA MET A 1 12.39 -3.15 -21.26
C MET A 1 12.50 -4.67 -21.27
N LEU A 2 12.43 -5.38 -20.13
CA LEU A 2 12.56 -6.84 -20.08
C LEU A 2 11.29 -7.61 -20.54
N PHE A 3 10.11 -7.00 -20.43
CA PHE A 3 8.84 -7.63 -20.82
C PHE A 3 8.58 -7.68 -22.34
N VAL A 4 9.22 -6.80 -23.13
CA VAL A 4 8.98 -6.70 -24.58
C VAL A 4 9.77 -7.75 -25.38
N LEU A 5 10.89 -8.23 -24.84
CA LEU A 5 11.75 -9.23 -25.48
C LEU A 5 11.17 -10.66 -25.37
N LEU A 6 10.51 -11.01 -24.27
CA LEU A 6 9.89 -12.33 -24.12
C LEU A 6 8.69 -12.55 -25.06
N PHE A 7 7.96 -11.49 -25.41
CA PHE A 7 6.78 -11.60 -26.28
C PHE A 7 7.14 -11.91 -27.75
N HIS A 8 8.29 -11.43 -28.23
CA HIS A 8 8.74 -11.68 -29.60
C HIS A 8 9.26 -13.10 -29.83
N ALA A 9 9.86 -13.73 -28.80
CA ALA A 9 10.27 -15.14 -28.88
C ALA A 9 9.06 -16.09 -28.95
N PHE A 10 7.96 -15.74 -28.27
CA PHE A 10 6.75 -16.56 -28.24
C PHE A 10 5.99 -16.58 -29.57
N LEU A 11 6.02 -15.47 -30.34
CA LEU A 11 5.40 -15.43 -31.67
C LEU A 11 6.15 -16.26 -32.72
N LYS A 12 7.48 -16.33 -32.66
CA LYS A 12 8.28 -17.08 -33.64
C LYS A 12 8.22 -18.60 -33.47
N ALA A 13 7.96 -19.09 -32.26
CA ALA A 13 7.90 -20.51 -31.96
C ALA A 13 6.60 -21.19 -32.45
N LYS A 14 5.55 -20.41 -32.75
CA LYS A 14 4.27 -20.96 -33.24
C LYS A 14 4.27 -21.25 -34.75
N GLU A 15 5.25 -20.73 -35.50
CA GLU A 15 5.38 -20.95 -36.96
C GLU A 15 6.27 -22.13 -37.35
N PHE A 16 7.08 -22.67 -36.44
CA PHE A 16 7.92 -23.84 -36.70
C PHE A 16 7.72 -24.86 -35.58
N GLY A 17 6.90 -25.88 -35.84
CA GLY A 17 6.48 -26.92 -34.90
C GLY A 17 7.60 -27.83 -34.38
N GLY A 18 8.60 -27.26 -33.71
CA GLY A 18 9.65 -27.97 -32.99
C GLY A 18 9.52 -27.77 -31.48
N ARG A 19 9.66 -28.85 -30.71
CA ARG A 19 9.85 -28.78 -29.25
C ARG A 19 11.21 -28.12 -28.99
N ILE A 20 11.21 -26.90 -28.47
CA ILE A 20 12.41 -26.26 -27.94
C ILE A 20 12.50 -26.62 -26.45
N ASP A 21 13.61 -27.22 -26.03
CA ASP A 21 13.92 -27.39 -24.62
C ASP A 21 14.28 -26.03 -24.02
N LEU A 22 13.28 -25.40 -23.40
CA LEU A 22 13.35 -24.03 -22.88
C LEU A 22 14.45 -23.85 -21.84
N ALA A 23 14.85 -24.93 -21.15
CA ALA A 23 15.89 -24.89 -20.13
C ALA A 23 17.28 -24.61 -20.71
N SER A 24 17.61 -25.21 -21.86
CA SER A 24 18.91 -25.01 -22.53
C SER A 24 19.06 -23.60 -23.09
N ALA A 25 18.03 -23.10 -23.80
CA ALA A 25 18.08 -21.78 -24.44
C ALA A 25 18.16 -20.62 -23.43
N VAL A 26 17.52 -20.76 -22.26
CA VAL A 26 17.60 -19.76 -21.19
C VAL A 26 19.00 -19.74 -20.58
N VAL A 27 19.59 -20.90 -20.26
CA VAL A 27 20.93 -21.01 -19.66
C VAL A 27 22.02 -20.44 -20.56
N ASP A 28 21.93 -20.67 -21.88
CA ASP A 28 22.92 -20.14 -22.82
C ASP A 28 22.80 -18.60 -22.99
N SER A 29 21.58 -18.04 -22.88
CA SER A 29 21.37 -16.58 -22.90
C SER A 29 21.96 -15.88 -21.66
N PHE A 30 22.01 -16.58 -20.52
CA PHE A 30 22.62 -16.06 -19.29
C PHE A 30 24.15 -16.11 -19.35
N LYS A 31 24.74 -17.16 -19.93
CA LYS A 31 26.21 -17.25 -20.11
C LYS A 31 26.76 -16.20 -21.08
N ALA A 32 26.03 -15.88 -22.14
CA ALA A 32 26.42 -14.86 -23.12
C ALA A 32 26.40 -13.42 -22.56
N ASN A 33 25.71 -13.18 -21.44
CA ASN A 33 25.56 -11.85 -20.81
C ASN A 33 26.32 -11.70 -19.48
N LEU A 34 27.19 -12.65 -19.13
CA LEU A 34 28.10 -12.45 -18.01
C LEU A 34 29.17 -11.41 -18.38
N PRO A 35 29.40 -10.37 -17.54
CA PRO A 35 30.38 -9.35 -17.85
C PRO A 35 31.78 -9.95 -17.90
N VAL A 36 32.47 -9.76 -19.02
CA VAL A 36 33.88 -10.13 -19.18
C VAL A 36 34.70 -9.39 -18.12
N LYS A 37 35.49 -10.16 -17.35
CA LYS A 37 36.38 -9.64 -16.30
C LYS A 37 37.46 -8.77 -16.96
N LYS A 38 37.23 -7.46 -17.07
CA LYS A 38 38.24 -6.50 -17.54
C LYS A 38 39.32 -6.36 -16.48
N THR A 39 40.52 -6.84 -16.80
CA THR A 39 41.74 -6.58 -16.05
C THR A 39 42.17 -5.13 -16.24
N GLY A 40 42.47 -4.45 -15.13
CA GLY A 40 43.36 -3.27 -15.10
C GLY A 40 42.86 -1.98 -15.76
N GLY A 41 41.88 -1.31 -15.15
CA GLY A 41 41.63 0.12 -15.40
C GLY A 41 41.84 0.91 -14.11
N LYS A 42 42.83 1.82 -14.08
CA LYS A 42 43.01 2.79 -12.98
C LYS A 42 41.67 3.51 -12.76
N GLY A 43 41.03 3.22 -11.64
CA GLY A 43 39.72 3.78 -11.30
C GLY A 43 39.76 5.30 -11.36
N ARG A 44 38.98 5.89 -12.27
CA ARG A 44 38.54 7.27 -12.10
C ARG A 44 37.82 7.31 -10.75
N LYS A 45 38.42 7.98 -9.77
CA LYS A 45 37.71 8.40 -8.56
C LYS A 45 36.59 9.33 -9.04
N HIS A 46 35.41 8.77 -9.29
CA HIS A 46 34.19 9.55 -9.15
C HIS A 46 34.25 10.09 -7.73
N LYS A 47 34.38 11.41 -7.59
CA LYS A 47 34.11 12.07 -6.32
C LYS A 47 32.67 11.69 -5.98
N SER A 48 32.50 10.66 -5.15
CA SER A 48 31.23 10.44 -4.49
C SER A 48 30.91 11.74 -3.78
N LYS A 49 29.71 12.28 -3.98
CA LYS A 49 29.18 13.24 -3.00
C LYS A 49 29.36 12.54 -1.65
N ASP A 50 30.20 13.09 -0.77
CA ASP A 50 30.51 12.45 0.51
C ASP A 50 29.24 12.41 1.35
N GLY A 51 28.67 11.22 1.48
CA GLY A 51 27.50 10.98 2.31
C GLY A 51 27.30 9.50 2.55
N GLN A 52 26.89 9.16 3.77
CA GLN A 52 26.50 7.78 4.10
C GLN A 52 25.25 7.40 3.31
N LYS A 53 25.21 6.21 2.72
CA LYS A 53 23.98 5.66 2.12
C LYS A 53 23.08 5.07 3.22
N PRO A 54 21.74 5.17 3.08
CA PRO A 54 20.82 4.52 4.01
C PRO A 54 20.96 3.00 3.95
N ARG A 55 20.64 2.35 5.06
CA ARG A 55 20.59 0.90 5.20
C ARG A 55 19.27 0.46 5.82
N ILE A 56 19.03 -0.85 5.87
CA ILE A 56 17.76 -1.37 6.39
C ILE A 56 17.60 -1.05 7.88
N GLU A 57 18.68 -0.97 8.65
CA GLU A 57 18.67 -0.54 10.05
C GLU A 57 18.25 0.93 10.27
N ASP A 58 18.22 1.73 9.21
CA ASP A 58 17.78 3.13 9.25
C ASP A 58 16.27 3.27 8.95
N THR A 59 15.59 2.15 8.66
CA THR A 59 14.16 2.10 8.38
C THR A 59 13.31 1.85 9.62
N ILE A 60 12.03 2.19 9.53
CA ILE A 60 10.99 1.84 10.50
C ILE A 60 10.10 0.75 9.93
N LYS A 61 9.64 -0.14 10.80
CA LYS A 61 8.67 -1.18 10.43
C LYS A 61 7.27 -0.56 10.35
N VAL A 62 6.56 -0.87 9.29
CA VAL A 62 5.17 -0.47 9.06
C VAL A 62 4.33 -1.73 8.95
N ASN A 63 3.33 -1.88 9.81
CA ASN A 63 2.32 -2.94 9.75
C ASN A 63 0.98 -2.33 9.38
N VAL A 64 0.27 -2.98 8.46
CA VAL A 64 -1.02 -2.53 7.96
C VAL A 64 -1.97 -3.72 7.87
N TYR A 65 -3.18 -3.57 8.39
CA TYR A 65 -4.29 -4.49 8.17
C TYR A 65 -5.49 -3.70 7.61
N ALA A 66 -6.14 -4.29 6.62
CA ALA A 66 -7.40 -3.79 6.07
C ALA A 66 -8.39 -4.93 5.91
N ASP A 67 -9.62 -4.69 6.34
CA ASP A 67 -10.79 -5.43 5.90
C ASP A 67 -11.40 -4.60 4.74
N ASN A 68 -10.96 -4.77 3.48
CA ASN A 68 -10.19 -5.91 2.95
C ASN A 68 -8.94 -5.59 2.11
N TRP A 69 -8.87 -4.43 1.46
CA TRP A 69 -7.77 -4.08 0.57
C TRP A 69 -7.32 -2.65 0.81
N PHE A 70 -6.01 -2.39 0.70
CA PHE A 70 -5.48 -1.03 0.82
C PHE A 70 -4.38 -0.71 -0.19
N VAL A 71 -4.12 0.59 -0.36
CA VAL A 71 -2.87 1.13 -0.90
C VAL A 71 -2.41 2.29 -0.02
N LEU A 72 -1.14 2.23 0.40
CA LEU A 72 -0.48 3.17 1.30
C LEU A 72 0.53 4.03 0.52
N TYR A 73 0.39 5.34 0.66
CA TYR A 73 1.34 6.34 0.21
C TYR A 73 1.95 7.08 1.40
N VAL A 74 3.24 7.35 1.31
CA VAL A 74 3.97 8.21 2.24
C VAL A 74 4.69 9.26 1.43
N ASN A 75 4.47 10.54 1.76
CA ASN A 75 5.05 11.69 1.05
C ASN A 75 4.78 11.68 -0.47
N GLY A 76 3.64 11.13 -0.89
CA GLY A 76 3.28 11.02 -2.31
C GLY A 76 3.82 9.80 -3.04
N GLU A 77 4.65 8.98 -2.39
CA GLU A 77 5.21 7.75 -2.97
C GLU A 77 4.44 6.52 -2.46
N MET A 78 4.13 5.58 -3.37
CA MET A 78 3.48 4.33 -2.98
C MET A 78 4.48 3.45 -2.22
N VAL A 79 4.17 3.14 -0.97
CA VAL A 79 5.05 2.35 -0.08
C VAL A 79 4.59 0.90 0.01
N ALA A 80 3.28 0.66 0.06
CA ALA A 80 2.72 -0.67 0.18
C ALA A 80 1.33 -0.75 -0.45
N VAL A 81 0.95 -1.96 -0.86
CA VAL A 81 -0.38 -2.31 -1.35
C VAL A 81 -0.68 -3.71 -0.85
N ASP A 82 -1.94 -4.02 -0.57
CA ASP A 82 -2.31 -5.41 -0.30
C ASP A 82 -1.98 -6.28 -1.53
N SER A 83 -1.19 -7.32 -1.29
CA SER A 83 -0.66 -8.20 -2.32
C SER A 83 -1.71 -9.17 -2.85
N ILE A 84 -2.77 -9.42 -2.09
CA ILE A 84 -3.91 -10.25 -2.49
C ILE A 84 -5.17 -9.40 -2.38
N LYS A 85 -5.94 -9.35 -3.46
CA LYS A 85 -7.16 -8.54 -3.47
C LYS A 85 -8.25 -9.21 -2.62
N PHE A 86 -8.75 -8.47 -1.64
CA PHE A 86 -9.94 -8.72 -0.84
C PHE A 86 -9.88 -9.93 0.11
N ILE A 87 -9.55 -11.13 -0.35
CA ILE A 87 -9.57 -12.36 0.48
C ILE A 87 -8.18 -12.98 0.40
N PRO A 88 -7.42 -13.10 1.52
CA PRO A 88 -7.87 -13.62 2.83
C PRO A 88 -7.80 -12.67 4.04
N HIS A 89 -7.78 -11.34 3.86
CA HIS A 89 -7.61 -10.31 4.91
C HIS A 89 -6.20 -10.41 5.53
N ASN A 90 -5.25 -9.70 4.94
CA ASN A 90 -3.84 -9.84 5.27
C ASN A 90 -3.33 -8.73 6.20
N VAL A 91 -2.24 -9.04 6.90
CA VAL A 91 -1.31 -8.02 7.38
C VAL A 91 -0.18 -7.89 6.38
N ILE A 92 0.10 -6.66 5.96
CA ILE A 92 1.30 -6.33 5.17
C ILE A 92 2.31 -5.62 6.07
N SER A 93 3.53 -6.16 6.13
CA SER A 93 4.65 -5.57 6.85
C SER A 93 5.74 -5.14 5.87
N VAL A 94 6.15 -3.87 5.94
CA VAL A 94 7.25 -3.31 5.13
C VAL A 94 8.22 -2.52 5.99
N ASN A 95 9.43 -2.30 5.47
CA ASN A 95 10.42 -1.41 6.06
C ASN A 95 10.45 -0.12 5.23
N LEU A 96 10.23 1.02 5.91
CA LEU A 96 10.16 2.34 5.31
C LEU A 96 11.31 3.20 5.83
N LEU A 97 12.08 3.84 4.95
CA LEU A 97 13.00 4.91 5.36
C LEU A 97 12.18 6.19 5.59
N PRO A 98 12.01 6.69 6.82
CA PRO A 98 11.08 7.78 7.07
C PRO A 98 11.72 9.14 6.75
N LYS A 99 10.93 10.05 6.15
CA LYS A 99 11.29 11.46 5.95
C LYS A 99 10.18 12.35 6.56
N TYR A 100 10.54 13.11 7.59
CA TYR A 100 9.61 14.03 8.29
C TYR A 100 9.79 15.47 7.81
N PRO A 101 8.74 16.33 7.87
CA PRO A 101 7.35 15.96 8.18
C PRO A 101 6.81 14.97 7.16
N MET A 102 6.02 14.01 7.65
CA MET A 102 5.51 12.91 6.86
C MET A 102 4.01 13.09 6.61
N THR A 103 3.60 13.03 5.35
CA THR A 103 2.18 12.94 4.97
C THR A 103 1.87 11.48 4.60
N ILE A 104 1.04 10.85 5.42
CA ILE A 104 0.58 9.47 5.21
C ILE A 104 -0.82 9.53 4.62
N THR A 105 -1.01 8.83 3.52
CA THR A 105 -2.30 8.77 2.82
C THR A 105 -2.60 7.32 2.48
N VAL A 106 -3.81 6.86 2.78
CA VAL A 106 -4.20 5.46 2.57
C VAL A 106 -5.58 5.40 1.95
N MET A 107 -5.72 4.70 0.84
CA MET A 107 -7.03 4.28 0.34
C MET A 107 -7.30 2.87 0.82
N VAL A 108 -8.47 2.66 1.40
CA VAL A 108 -8.92 1.35 1.88
C VAL A 108 -10.26 1.03 1.25
N LYS A 109 -10.47 -0.23 0.91
CA LYS A 109 -11.67 -0.75 0.24
C LYS A 109 -12.19 -1.98 0.95
N ASP A 110 -13.48 -1.95 1.20
CA ASP A 110 -14.28 -3.11 1.58
C ASP A 110 -14.62 -3.95 0.32
N ASN A 111 -14.96 -5.22 0.49
CA ASN A 111 -15.25 -6.18 -0.58
C ASN A 111 -16.68 -6.01 -1.11
N ALA A 112 -16.91 -4.89 -1.78
CA ALA A 112 -18.24 -4.46 -2.18
C ALA A 112 -18.47 -4.56 -3.69
N ASP A 113 -19.60 -5.15 -4.07
CA ASP A 113 -20.05 -5.20 -5.46
C ASP A 113 -20.30 -3.77 -6.01
N PRO A 114 -19.81 -3.45 -7.22
CA PRO A 114 -19.95 -2.10 -7.76
C PRO A 114 -21.39 -1.64 -8.05
N GLN A 115 -22.38 -2.50 -8.14
CA GLN A 115 -23.76 -2.08 -8.40
C GLN A 115 -24.58 -2.01 -7.12
N THR A 116 -24.31 -2.90 -6.17
CA THR A 116 -25.15 -3.05 -4.97
C THR A 116 -24.49 -2.54 -3.69
N ALA A 117 -23.15 -2.39 -3.69
CA ALA A 117 -22.32 -2.17 -2.51
C ALA A 117 -22.45 -3.27 -1.44
N MET A 118 -22.86 -4.47 -1.86
CA MET A 118 -22.96 -5.62 -0.98
C MET A 118 -21.82 -6.59 -1.25
N GLU A 119 -21.49 -7.37 -0.24
CA GLU A 119 -20.41 -8.35 -0.32
C GLU A 119 -20.92 -9.75 -0.72
N TYR A 120 -19.97 -10.64 -1.06
CA TYR A 120 -20.19 -12.08 -1.22
C TYR A 120 -21.42 -12.45 -2.06
N LYS A 121 -21.50 -11.89 -3.27
CA LYS A 121 -22.64 -12.06 -4.21
C LYS A 121 -23.97 -11.57 -3.61
N ASN A 122 -23.93 -10.40 -2.96
CA ASN A 122 -25.07 -9.71 -2.39
C ASN A 122 -25.74 -10.45 -1.21
N SER A 123 -24.95 -11.16 -0.39
CA SER A 123 -25.47 -11.80 0.82
C SER A 123 -25.32 -10.92 2.06
N ASN A 124 -24.28 -10.09 2.12
CA ASN A 124 -23.91 -9.34 3.32
C ASN A 124 -23.77 -7.84 3.02
N ILE A 125 -24.00 -7.04 4.05
CA ILE A 125 -23.50 -5.66 4.13
C ILE A 125 -22.14 -5.74 4.80
N GLY A 126 -21.20 -4.91 4.35
CA GLY A 126 -19.81 -4.93 4.75
C GLY A 126 -19.55 -4.75 6.25
N ASP A 127 -18.30 -5.01 6.60
CA ASP A 127 -17.75 -4.97 7.94
C ASP A 127 -16.31 -4.42 7.94
N GLY A 128 -16.04 -3.52 6.98
CA GLY A 128 -14.71 -2.98 6.71
C GLY A 128 -13.95 -2.48 7.95
N GLY A 129 -12.68 -2.17 7.78
CA GLY A 129 -11.90 -1.64 8.90
C GLY A 129 -10.45 -1.45 8.53
N PHE A 130 -9.82 -0.44 9.12
CA PHE A 130 -8.43 -0.12 8.85
C PHE A 130 -7.63 0.12 10.12
N ILE A 131 -6.46 -0.51 10.22
CA ILE A 131 -5.52 -0.27 11.32
C ILE A 131 -4.08 -0.31 10.81
N LEU A 132 -3.27 0.63 11.29
CA LEU A 132 -1.88 0.77 10.89
C LEU A 132 -1.02 1.20 12.08
N LYS A 133 0.19 0.63 12.14
CA LYS A 133 1.19 0.94 13.15
C LYS A 133 2.58 1.02 12.53
N PHE A 134 3.25 2.13 12.79
CA PHE A 134 4.67 2.32 12.49
C PHE A 134 5.48 2.15 13.78
N SER A 135 6.72 1.66 13.66
CA SER A 135 7.61 1.46 14.82
C SER A 135 8.14 2.77 15.43
N ASP A 136 7.90 3.92 14.79
CA ASP A 136 8.19 5.26 15.31
C ASP A 136 7.14 5.77 16.31
N GLY A 137 6.07 4.99 16.55
CA GLY A 137 4.95 5.37 17.40
C GLY A 137 3.76 5.99 16.65
N THR A 138 3.85 6.17 15.33
CA THR A 138 2.69 6.57 14.52
C THR A 138 1.68 5.43 14.46
N VAL A 139 0.42 5.74 14.77
CA VAL A 139 -0.69 4.79 14.82
C VAL A 139 -1.96 5.38 14.21
N THR A 140 -2.89 4.53 13.80
CA THR A 140 -4.26 4.94 13.47
C THR A 140 -5.06 5.27 14.72
N ASP A 141 -5.78 6.39 14.68
CA ASP A 141 -6.70 6.86 15.71
C ASP A 141 -7.69 7.88 15.11
N SER A 142 -8.62 8.39 15.93
CA SER A 142 -9.61 9.40 15.53
C SER A 142 -9.03 10.76 15.11
N SER A 143 -7.71 10.98 15.21
CA SER A 143 -7.07 12.21 14.74
C SER A 143 -6.67 12.19 13.27
N TRP A 144 -6.94 11.08 12.56
CA TRP A 144 -6.81 10.97 11.11
C TRP A 144 -7.98 11.63 10.40
N LYS A 145 -7.74 12.21 9.22
CA LYS A 145 -8.81 12.64 8.31
C LYS A 145 -9.36 11.43 7.56
N ALA A 146 -10.67 11.41 7.30
CA ALA A 146 -11.34 10.35 6.57
C ALA A 146 -12.40 10.92 5.61
N LYS A 147 -12.48 10.36 4.40
CA LYS A 147 -13.56 10.68 3.44
C LYS A 147 -13.99 9.45 2.66
N ASN A 148 -15.31 9.24 2.60
CA ASN A 148 -15.90 8.18 1.79
C ASN A 148 -16.03 8.60 0.32
N PHE A 149 -15.87 7.64 -0.57
CA PHE A 149 -16.01 7.80 -2.03
C PHE A 149 -16.93 6.76 -2.66
N PHE A 150 -17.26 5.71 -1.93
CA PHE A 150 -18.23 4.71 -2.35
C PHE A 150 -19.07 4.32 -1.13
N HIS A 151 -20.39 4.50 -1.24
CA HIS A 151 -21.35 4.22 -0.17
C HIS A 151 -22.52 3.40 -0.68
N GLY A 152 -22.96 2.44 0.14
CA GLY A 152 -24.19 1.70 -0.04
C GLY A 152 -24.16 0.34 0.65
N PRO A 153 -25.23 -0.45 0.54
CA PRO A 153 -26.52 -0.06 -0.05
C PRO A 153 -27.16 1.10 0.75
N ILE A 154 -27.63 2.15 0.07
CA ILE A 154 -28.14 3.37 0.73
C ILE A 154 -29.27 2.99 1.71
N GLY A 155 -29.12 3.44 2.96
CA GLY A 155 -30.05 3.13 4.05
C GLY A 155 -30.11 1.64 4.44
N GLY A 156 -29.14 0.82 4.03
CA GLY A 156 -29.12 -0.61 4.27
C GLY A 156 -30.15 -1.42 3.47
N ASN A 157 -30.71 -0.86 2.38
CA ASN A 157 -31.76 -1.53 1.61
C ASN A 157 -31.20 -2.63 0.69
N ILE A 158 -31.11 -3.85 1.20
CA ILE A 158 -30.61 -5.01 0.45
C ILE A 158 -31.55 -5.50 -0.68
N LYS A 159 -32.86 -5.20 -0.61
CA LYS A 159 -33.84 -5.68 -1.60
C LYS A 159 -33.81 -4.85 -2.89
N LYS A 160 -33.49 -3.57 -2.75
CA LYS A 160 -33.37 -2.62 -3.86
C LYS A 160 -32.12 -1.76 -3.62
N PRO A 161 -30.93 -2.34 -3.76
CA PRO A 161 -29.70 -1.66 -3.39
C PRO A 161 -29.47 -0.47 -4.32
N GLN A 162 -29.03 0.63 -3.70
CA GLN A 162 -28.61 1.83 -4.39
C GLN A 162 -27.25 2.24 -3.85
N VAL A 163 -26.45 2.88 -4.69
CA VAL A 163 -25.08 3.24 -4.37
C VAL A 163 -24.85 4.72 -4.66
N SER A 164 -24.01 5.33 -3.83
CA SER A 164 -23.50 6.68 -4.04
C SER A 164 -22.00 6.63 -4.27
N ARG A 165 -21.53 7.37 -5.27
CA ARG A 165 -20.11 7.47 -5.62
C ARG A 165 -19.69 8.91 -5.75
N LYS A 166 -18.49 9.19 -5.29
CA LYS A 166 -17.79 10.45 -5.52
C LYS A 166 -16.55 10.15 -6.35
N GLU A 167 -16.22 11.05 -7.26
CA GLU A 167 -14.95 10.97 -7.98
C GLU A 167 -13.80 11.10 -6.99
N ILE A 168 -12.79 10.24 -7.14
CA ILE A 168 -11.56 10.29 -6.36
C ILE A 168 -10.64 11.27 -7.09
N PRO A 169 -10.22 12.40 -6.46
CA PRO A 169 -9.31 13.35 -7.09
C PRO A 169 -8.01 12.66 -7.50
N ASN A 170 -7.44 12.97 -8.67
CA ASN A 170 -6.23 12.28 -9.16
C ASN A 170 -4.99 12.49 -8.27
N ASP A 171 -4.96 13.57 -7.50
CA ASP A 171 -3.85 14.00 -6.64
C ASP A 171 -4.07 13.70 -5.15
N TRP A 172 -5.08 12.89 -4.81
CA TRP A 172 -5.50 12.54 -3.44
C TRP A 172 -4.38 12.06 -2.52
N TYR A 173 -3.30 11.49 -3.08
CA TYR A 173 -2.15 10.93 -2.36
C TYR A 173 -0.99 11.90 -2.18
N THR A 174 -1.04 13.07 -2.83
CA THR A 174 0.05 14.03 -2.81
C THR A 174 0.15 14.76 -1.47
N VAL A 175 1.35 15.27 -1.17
CA VAL A 175 1.64 16.03 0.06
C VAL A 175 0.78 17.30 0.15
N GLY A 176 0.56 17.96 -0.98
CA GLY A 176 -0.14 19.26 -1.07
C GLY A 176 -1.66 19.17 -1.17
N PHE A 177 -2.25 17.97 -1.22
CA PHE A 177 -3.70 17.81 -1.33
C PHE A 177 -4.42 18.40 -0.09
N ASP A 178 -5.43 19.23 -0.34
CA ASP A 178 -6.24 19.89 0.68
C ASP A 178 -7.33 18.96 1.23
N ASP A 179 -7.13 18.50 2.46
CA ASP A 179 -8.08 17.69 3.23
C ASP A 179 -8.77 18.47 4.35
N SER A 180 -8.69 19.81 4.35
CA SER A 180 -9.25 20.66 5.41
C SER A 180 -10.75 20.46 5.61
N ALA A 181 -11.49 20.19 4.54
CA ALA A 181 -12.93 19.92 4.56
C ALA A 181 -13.29 18.47 4.98
N TRP A 182 -12.31 17.60 5.23
CA TRP A 182 -12.57 16.20 5.60
C TRP A 182 -12.87 16.11 7.10
N SER A 183 -13.85 15.26 7.41
CA SER A 183 -14.12 14.88 8.79
C SER A 183 -12.98 14.03 9.34
N ASN A 184 -12.89 13.98 10.67
CA ASN A 184 -12.01 13.04 11.32
C ASN A 184 -12.56 11.61 11.21
N ALA A 185 -11.67 10.63 11.26
CA ALA A 185 -12.00 9.22 11.30
C ALA A 185 -12.74 8.87 12.60
N LYS A 186 -13.57 7.84 12.53
CA LYS A 186 -14.23 7.27 13.70
C LYS A 186 -13.51 6.01 14.12
N GLU A 187 -13.34 5.83 15.43
CA GLU A 187 -12.78 4.61 16.00
C GLU A 187 -13.86 3.55 16.17
N PHE A 188 -13.47 2.30 15.91
CA PHE A 188 -14.31 1.11 16.06
C PHE A 188 -13.57 0.07 16.90
N THR A 189 -14.32 -0.79 17.58
CA THR A 189 -13.75 -1.86 18.38
C THR A 189 -13.44 -3.09 17.53
N GLU A 190 -12.60 -3.99 18.04
CA GLU A 190 -12.30 -5.26 17.38
C GLU A 190 -13.57 -6.09 17.17
N GLU A 191 -14.53 -6.04 18.10
CA GLU A 191 -15.80 -6.76 17.97
C GLU A 191 -16.70 -6.20 16.85
N GLN A 192 -16.58 -4.91 16.56
CA GLN A 192 -17.35 -4.28 15.48
C GLN A 192 -16.78 -4.61 14.09
N VAL A 193 -15.46 -4.76 13.99
CA VAL A 193 -14.75 -5.07 12.74
C VAL A 193 -14.67 -6.59 12.49
N GLY A 194 -14.47 -7.40 13.55
CA GLY A 194 -14.31 -8.84 13.42
C GLY A 194 -13.07 -9.29 12.61
N PRO A 195 -11.87 -8.78 12.92
CA PRO A 195 -10.67 -9.06 12.15
C PRO A 195 -10.28 -10.55 12.17
N LYS A 196 -9.58 -11.01 11.13
CA LYS A 196 -9.15 -12.42 11.01
C LYS A 196 -7.88 -12.71 11.79
N GLN A 197 -7.53 -14.00 11.93
CA GLN A 197 -6.41 -14.46 12.75
C GLN A 197 -5.08 -13.72 12.48
N THR A 198 -4.81 -13.38 11.23
CA THR A 198 -3.60 -12.65 10.79
C THR A 198 -3.39 -11.32 11.52
N PHE A 199 -4.47 -10.64 11.91
CA PHE A 199 -4.41 -9.43 12.74
C PHE A 199 -3.77 -9.71 14.10
N TYR A 200 -4.18 -10.79 14.76
CA TYR A 200 -3.72 -11.17 16.10
C TYR A 200 -2.26 -11.66 16.13
N ASP A 201 -1.71 -12.03 14.97
CA ASP A 201 -0.30 -12.44 14.82
C ASP A 201 0.65 -11.24 14.74
N THR A 202 0.13 -10.00 14.75
CA THR A 202 0.90 -8.76 14.61
C THR A 202 0.61 -7.78 15.73
N ASP A 203 1.66 -7.08 16.20
CA ASP A 203 1.51 -6.02 17.19
C ASP A 203 0.88 -4.76 16.58
N PHE A 204 -0.35 -4.46 17.00
CA PHE A 204 -1.06 -3.20 16.77
C PHE A 204 -1.30 -2.40 18.07
N LYS A 205 -0.59 -2.70 19.16
CA LYS A 205 -0.77 -2.02 20.46
C LYS A 205 -0.68 -0.50 20.29
N GLY A 206 -1.69 0.19 20.80
CA GLY A 206 -1.83 1.65 20.74
C GLY A 206 -2.60 2.16 19.51
N ALA A 207 -2.69 1.36 18.45
CA ALA A 207 -3.50 1.70 17.29
C ALA A 207 -4.98 1.36 17.53
N LYS A 208 -5.84 2.05 16.79
CA LYS A 208 -7.29 1.87 16.77
C LYS A 208 -7.72 1.47 15.37
N PHE A 209 -8.72 0.61 15.28
CA PHE A 209 -9.46 0.46 14.04
C PHE A 209 -10.17 1.77 13.75
N ILE A 210 -9.99 2.28 12.54
CA ILE A 210 -10.62 3.51 12.08
C ILE A 210 -11.39 3.26 10.79
N TRP A 211 -12.48 4.02 10.63
CA TRP A 211 -13.20 4.13 9.37
C TRP A 211 -13.73 5.55 9.15
N SER A 212 -14.51 5.77 8.09
CA SER A 212 -15.38 6.96 8.01
C SER A 212 -16.57 6.82 8.98
N SER A 213 -17.67 7.54 8.74
CA SER A 213 -18.81 7.58 9.65
C SER A 213 -19.54 6.25 9.80
N ASP A 214 -19.55 5.43 8.76
CA ASP A 214 -20.34 4.20 8.70
C ASP A 214 -19.48 3.00 8.31
N LEU A 215 -19.18 2.14 9.29
CA LEU A 215 -18.37 0.93 9.12
C LEU A 215 -18.94 -0.03 8.07
N LYS A 216 -20.27 -0.04 7.91
CA LYS A 216 -20.99 -1.05 7.15
C LYS A 216 -21.29 -0.61 5.73
N LEU A 217 -21.57 0.67 5.54
CA LEU A 217 -22.04 1.19 4.27
C LEU A 217 -20.99 2.01 3.51
N ASP A 218 -19.91 2.44 4.14
CA ASP A 218 -18.81 3.11 3.44
C ASP A 218 -17.80 2.06 2.94
N ASN A 219 -17.65 1.91 1.64
CA ASN A 219 -16.94 0.81 1.01
C ASN A 219 -15.61 1.22 0.36
N THR A 220 -15.38 2.52 0.16
CA THR A 220 -14.08 3.06 -0.25
C THR A 220 -13.84 4.34 0.52
N VAL A 221 -12.81 4.33 1.35
CA VAL A 221 -12.45 5.44 2.24
C VAL A 221 -10.99 5.80 2.01
N ILE A 222 -10.71 7.10 1.96
CA ILE A 222 -9.33 7.60 2.00
C ILE A 222 -9.08 8.21 3.38
N PHE A 223 -7.95 7.85 3.97
CA PHE A 223 -7.44 8.42 5.21
C PHE A 223 -6.19 9.26 4.94
N ARG A 224 -6.04 10.36 5.69
CA ARG A 224 -4.87 11.24 5.62
C ARG A 224 -4.41 11.65 7.01
N LYS A 225 -3.09 11.72 7.19
CA LYS A 225 -2.46 12.18 8.43
C LYS A 225 -1.12 12.83 8.15
N ARG A 226 -0.87 13.98 8.78
CA ARG A 226 0.44 14.63 8.82
C ARG A 226 1.11 14.36 10.18
N ILE A 227 2.37 13.95 10.14
CA ILE A 227 3.22 13.67 11.30
C ILE A 227 4.44 14.58 11.23
N SER A 228 4.58 15.49 12.20
CA SER A 228 5.67 16.49 12.17
C SER A 228 7.03 15.90 12.54
N SER A 229 7.06 14.93 13.44
CA SER A 229 8.25 14.25 13.96
C SER A 229 7.86 12.87 14.53
N PRO A 230 8.82 11.95 14.76
CA PRO A 230 8.53 10.65 15.36
C PRO A 230 7.79 10.76 16.71
N PRO A 231 6.60 10.14 16.86
CA PRO A 231 5.84 10.21 18.11
C PRO A 231 6.57 9.62 19.32
N ASN A 232 7.46 8.65 19.11
CA ASN A 232 8.29 8.06 20.16
C ASN A 232 9.51 8.92 20.57
N GLY A 233 9.69 10.10 19.98
CA GLY A 233 10.80 11.02 20.29
C GLY A 233 12.15 10.63 19.69
N THR A 234 12.22 9.63 18.81
CA THR A 234 13.46 9.28 18.10
C THR A 234 13.87 10.37 17.10
N THR A 235 15.16 10.40 16.77
CA THR A 235 15.72 11.30 15.75
C THR A 235 16.21 10.46 14.57
N PRO A 236 15.50 10.42 13.42
CA PRO A 236 15.91 9.65 12.27
C PRO A 236 17.21 10.21 11.70
N LYS A 237 18.08 9.32 11.23
CA LYS A 237 19.30 9.74 10.54
C LYS A 237 18.94 10.49 9.26
N GLN A 238 19.70 11.53 8.99
CA GLN A 238 19.58 12.31 7.76
C GLN A 238 20.53 11.77 6.71
N PHE A 239 20.09 11.76 5.46
CA PHE A 239 20.84 11.24 4.33
C PHE A 239 20.92 12.31 3.24
N PRO A 240 21.89 13.25 3.29
CA PRO A 240 22.03 14.32 2.30
C PRO A 240 22.19 13.84 0.85
N LEU A 241 22.48 12.57 0.64
CA LEU A 241 22.51 11.95 -0.69
C LEU A 241 21.13 11.75 -1.33
N LEU A 242 20.07 11.78 -0.52
CA LEU A 242 18.67 11.62 -0.93
C LEU A 242 17.92 12.96 -0.94
N ASP A 243 18.59 14.04 -0.57
CA ASP A 243 18.04 15.38 -0.72
C ASP A 243 18.31 15.81 -2.17
N ASP A 244 17.23 16.02 -2.92
CA ASP A 244 17.24 16.51 -4.31
C ASP A 244 17.80 17.94 -4.43
#